data_AF-A0AAU8LXL7-F1
#
_entry.id   AF-A0AAU8LXL7-F1
#
_cell.length_a   1.000
_cell.length_b   1.000
_cell.length_c   1.000
_cell.angle_alpha   90.00
_cell.angle_beta   90.00
_cell.angle_gamma   90.00
#
_symmetry.space_group_name_H-M   'P 1'
#
loop_
_entity.id
_entity.type
_entity.pdbx_description
1 polymer ?
#
loop_
_entity_poly.entity_id
_entity_poly.type
_entity_poly.pdbx_seq_one_letter_code
_entity_poly.pdbx_strand_id
1 'polypeptide(L)'
;MKTVYTLKKGRRVIALLLLLFFFFSIAGTAYAESEKQLSVLAIWQDKNIVASLELTPEQVKEIQEADEEARKKRTDLWAKLEAIDQKLYRILAADVINERAVKILTRTKAGVREKMILQMAEERLIVGRILQPEQKEKLEQVQKDLEG
;
A
#
# COMPACT_ATOMS: atom_id res chain seq x y z
N MET A 1 29.40 10.03 -29.59
CA MET A 1 28.67 11.31 -29.44
C MET A 1 27.84 11.25 -28.17
N LYS A 2 28.13 12.11 -27.18
CA LYS A 2 27.30 12.30 -25.99
C LYS A 2 26.29 13.41 -26.30
N THR A 3 25.00 13.08 -26.34
CA THR A 3 23.95 14.06 -26.57
C THR A 3 23.75 14.88 -25.28
N VAL A 4 24.31 16.08 -25.26
CA VAL A 4 24.06 17.09 -24.23
C VAL A 4 22.76 17.78 -24.59
N TYR A 5 21.70 17.56 -23.81
CA TYR A 5 20.44 18.28 -23.97
C TYR A 5 20.63 19.74 -23.53
N THR A 6 20.57 20.68 -24.47
CA THR A 6 20.73 22.11 -24.22
C THR A 6 19.44 22.72 -23.63
N LEU A 7 19.60 23.42 -22.51
CA LEU A 7 18.58 23.74 -21.49
C LEU A 7 17.39 24.64 -21.88
N LYS A 8 17.33 25.25 -23.07
CA LYS A 8 16.25 26.24 -23.36
C LYS A 8 14.90 25.63 -23.72
N LYS A 9 14.87 24.53 -24.48
CA LYS A 9 13.65 23.72 -24.72
C LYS A 9 13.37 22.72 -23.59
N GLY A 10 14.41 22.33 -22.86
CA GLY A 10 14.33 21.41 -21.71
C GLY A 10 13.50 21.94 -20.55
N ARG A 11 13.53 23.25 -20.26
CA ARG A 11 12.80 23.83 -19.10
C ARG A 11 11.28 23.65 -19.16
N ARG A 12 10.67 23.66 -20.36
CA ARG A 12 9.22 23.42 -20.52
C ARG A 12 8.86 21.93 -20.39
N VAL A 13 9.73 21.05 -20.87
CA VAL A 13 9.56 19.59 -20.73
C VAL A 13 9.81 19.15 -19.29
N ILE A 14 10.81 19.72 -18.61
CA ILE A 14 11.07 19.50 -17.18
C ILE A 14 9.92 20.04 -16.34
N ALA A 15 9.39 21.24 -16.65
CA ALA A 15 8.22 21.76 -15.97
C ALA A 15 6.98 20.86 -16.15
N LEU A 16 6.75 20.31 -17.35
CA LEU A 16 5.67 19.34 -17.62
C LEU A 16 5.88 18.00 -16.92
N LEU A 17 7.12 17.49 -16.87
CA LEU A 17 7.46 16.27 -16.15
C LEU A 17 7.31 16.46 -14.63
N LEU A 18 7.74 17.60 -14.09
CA LEU A 18 7.54 17.96 -12.69
C LEU A 18 6.06 18.15 -12.36
N LEU A 19 5.25 18.74 -13.25
CA LEU A 19 3.80 18.86 -13.09
C LEU A 19 3.09 17.49 -13.13
N LEU A 20 3.49 16.59 -14.05
CA LEU A 20 3.00 15.21 -14.09
C LEU A 20 3.41 14.44 -12.83
N PHE A 21 4.62 14.66 -12.31
CA PHE A 21 5.07 14.08 -11.05
C PHE A 21 4.34 14.65 -9.84
N PHE A 22 3.98 15.94 -9.87
CA PHE A 22 3.18 16.60 -8.83
C PHE A 22 1.75 16.06 -8.82
N PHE A 23 1.13 15.84 -9.99
CA PHE A 23 -0.15 15.14 -10.10
C PHE A 23 -0.05 13.67 -9.66
N PHE A 24 1.03 12.96 -10.00
CA PHE A 24 1.27 11.60 -9.49
C PHE A 24 1.55 11.55 -7.98
N SER A 25 2.07 12.63 -7.38
CA SER A 25 2.35 12.73 -5.95
C SER A 25 1.10 13.11 -5.14
N ILE A 26 0.24 14.02 -5.65
CA ILE A 26 -1.03 14.35 -5.01
C ILE A 26 -2.05 13.22 -5.18
N ALA A 27 -2.11 12.61 -6.37
CA ALA A 27 -2.83 11.36 -6.53
C ALA A 27 -2.21 10.29 -5.63
N GLY A 28 -0.89 10.23 -5.50
CA GLY A 28 -0.18 9.31 -4.62
C GLY A 28 -0.50 9.49 -3.13
N THR A 29 -0.78 10.69 -2.62
CA THR A 29 -1.17 10.91 -1.22
C THR A 29 -2.66 10.60 -0.98
N ALA A 30 -3.54 10.97 -1.91
CA ALA A 30 -4.96 10.58 -1.84
C ALA A 30 -5.14 9.06 -2.05
N TYR A 31 -4.31 8.43 -2.89
CA TYR A 31 -4.20 6.98 -3.03
C TYR A 31 -3.46 6.32 -1.87
N ALA A 32 -2.47 6.95 -1.23
CA ALA A 32 -1.81 6.38 -0.06
C ALA A 32 -2.72 6.34 1.17
N GLU A 33 -3.67 7.29 1.26
CA GLU A 33 -4.67 7.31 2.33
C GLU A 33 -5.80 6.30 2.07
N SER A 34 -6.17 6.04 0.80
CA SER A 34 -7.10 4.96 0.44
C SER A 34 -6.44 3.57 0.37
N GLU A 35 -5.14 3.48 0.12
CA GLU A 35 -4.31 2.27 0.22
C GLU A 35 -3.86 1.95 1.64
N LYS A 36 -4.26 2.74 2.65
CA LYS A 36 -4.51 2.14 3.98
C LYS A 36 -5.70 1.19 3.84
N GLN A 37 -5.54 0.16 3.00
CA GLN A 37 -6.39 -1.01 2.93
C GLN A 37 -6.61 -1.41 4.36
N LEU A 38 -7.87 -1.32 4.77
CA LEU A 38 -8.28 -1.95 6.00
C LEU A 38 -7.81 -3.40 5.90
N SER A 39 -6.95 -3.78 6.83
CA SER A 39 -6.54 -5.16 6.97
C SER A 39 -7.80 -5.99 7.10
N VAL A 40 -7.83 -7.14 6.41
CA VAL A 40 -8.92 -8.11 6.62
C VAL A 40 -8.98 -8.57 8.08
N LEU A 41 -7.89 -8.43 8.83
CA LEU A 41 -7.88 -8.70 10.26
C LEU A 41 -8.62 -7.63 11.07
N ALA A 42 -8.91 -6.44 10.53
CA ALA A 42 -9.65 -5.40 11.25
C ALA A 42 -11.14 -5.73 11.47
N ILE A 43 -11.64 -6.88 10.96
CA ILE A 43 -13.03 -7.31 11.13
C ILE A 43 -13.47 -7.43 12.59
N TRP A 44 -12.54 -7.65 13.53
CA TRP A 44 -12.86 -7.70 14.97
C TRP A 44 -13.28 -6.33 15.54
N GLN A 45 -12.95 -5.23 14.87
CA GLN A 45 -13.27 -3.87 15.31
C GLN A 45 -14.72 -3.49 14.99
N ASP A 46 -15.30 -4.10 13.96
CA ASP A 46 -16.67 -3.85 13.55
C ASP A 46 -17.63 -4.83 14.22
N LYS A 47 -18.38 -4.33 15.20
CA LYS A 47 -19.38 -5.11 15.94
C LYS A 47 -20.46 -5.71 15.04
N ASN A 48 -20.81 -5.06 13.93
CA ASN A 48 -21.82 -5.57 13.00
C ASN A 48 -21.25 -6.76 12.22
N ILE A 49 -19.99 -6.69 11.77
CA ILE A 49 -19.32 -7.81 11.10
C ILE A 49 -19.13 -8.97 12.08
N VAL A 50 -18.65 -8.71 13.30
CA VAL A 50 -18.51 -9.72 14.35
C VAL A 50 -19.83 -10.44 14.62
N ALA A 51 -20.94 -9.69 14.74
CA ALA A 51 -22.26 -10.26 14.96
C ALA A 51 -22.78 -11.03 13.73
N SER A 52 -22.63 -10.48 12.52
CA SER A 52 -23.08 -11.11 11.28
C SER A 52 -22.36 -12.41 10.97
N LEU A 53 -21.07 -12.48 11.27
CA LEU A 53 -20.24 -13.67 11.12
C LEU A 53 -20.36 -14.62 12.32
N GLU A 54 -21.10 -14.22 13.36
CA GLU A 54 -21.26 -15.01 14.60
C GLU A 54 -19.90 -15.45 15.17
N LEU A 55 -18.91 -14.55 15.17
CA LEU A 55 -17.56 -14.88 15.63
C LEU A 55 -17.58 -15.20 17.13
N THR A 56 -16.94 -16.31 17.53
CA THR A 56 -16.79 -16.62 18.95
C THR A 56 -15.80 -15.68 19.62
N PRO A 57 -15.85 -15.51 20.96
CA PRO A 57 -14.85 -14.73 21.69
C PRO A 57 -13.41 -15.19 21.42
N GLU A 58 -13.20 -16.50 21.25
CA GLU A 58 -11.90 -17.09 20.93
C GLU A 58 -11.44 -16.68 19.52
N GLN A 59 -12.32 -16.78 18.52
CA GLN A 59 -12.01 -16.34 17.15
C GLN A 59 -11.68 -14.85 17.11
N VAL A 60 -12.46 -14.02 17.80
CA VAL A 60 -12.21 -12.57 17.91
C VAL A 60 -10.83 -12.29 18.50
N LYS A 61 -10.47 -13.00 19.59
CA LYS A 61 -9.17 -12.86 20.23
C LYS A 61 -8.02 -13.26 19.30
N GLU A 62 -8.12 -14.39 18.61
CA GLU A 62 -7.10 -14.85 17.65
C GLU A 62 -6.90 -13.85 16.50
N ILE A 63 -7.99 -13.31 15.96
CA ILE A 63 -7.92 -12.29 14.90
C ILE A 63 -7.30 -11.00 15.42
N GLN A 64 -7.64 -10.57 16.65
CA GLN A 64 -7.06 -9.38 17.26
C GLN A 64 -5.54 -9.51 17.45
N GLU A 65 -5.07 -10.63 18.01
CA GLU A 65 -3.65 -10.89 18.21
C GLU A 65 -2.88 -10.89 16.87
N ALA A 66 -3.46 -11.54 15.85
CA ALA A 66 -2.91 -11.51 14.50
C ALA A 66 -2.86 -10.09 13.90
N ASP A 67 -3.91 -9.27 14.11
CA ASP A 67 -3.93 -7.89 13.63
C ASP A 67 -2.84 -7.04 14.29
N GLU A 68 -2.61 -7.20 15.59
CA GLU A 68 -1.56 -6.47 16.30
C GLU A 68 -0.16 -6.78 15.77
N GLU A 69 0.14 -8.04 15.46
CA GLU A 69 1.41 -8.42 14.82
C GLU A 69 1.51 -7.86 13.40
N ALA A 70 0.45 -8.04 12.60
CA ALA A 70 0.43 -7.62 11.22
C ALA A 70 0.52 -6.09 11.09
N ARG A 71 -0.11 -5.32 11.99
CA ARG A 71 -0.08 -3.85 12.01
C ARG A 71 1.34 -3.30 12.13
N LYS A 72 2.22 -3.95 12.91
CA LYS A 72 3.64 -3.57 13.01
C LYS A 72 4.34 -3.74 11.66
N LYS A 73 4.16 -4.90 11.01
CA LYS A 73 4.73 -5.18 9.68
C LYS A 73 4.22 -4.20 8.62
N ARG A 74 2.91 -3.88 8.61
CA ARG A 74 2.33 -2.88 7.69
C ARG A 74 2.96 -1.51 7.90
N THR A 75 3.05 -1.08 9.14
CA THR A 75 3.63 0.23 9.50
C THR A 75 5.08 0.35 9.02
N ASP A 76 5.89 -0.68 9.22
CA ASP A 76 7.27 -0.71 8.76
C ASP A 76 7.41 -0.68 7.23
N LEU A 77 6.54 -1.40 6.51
CA LEU A 77 6.54 -1.40 5.05
C LEU A 77 6.10 -0.04 4.50
N TRP A 78 5.09 0.59 5.09
CA TRP A 78 4.66 1.94 4.73
C TRP A 78 5.75 2.98 4.97
N ALA A 79 6.42 2.94 6.13
CA ALA A 79 7.54 3.84 6.43
C ALA A 79 8.69 3.68 5.42
N LYS A 80 9.00 2.44 5.02
CA LYS A 80 10.01 2.17 3.97
C LYS A 80 9.59 2.75 2.62
N LEU A 81 8.32 2.59 2.26
CA LEU A 81 7.78 3.10 1.00
C LEU A 81 7.84 4.63 0.96
N GLU A 82 7.39 5.30 2.02
CA GLU A 82 7.45 6.75 2.16
C GLU A 82 8.88 7.27 2.06
N ALA A 83 9.83 6.63 2.74
CA ALA A 83 11.23 7.00 2.67
C ALA A 83 11.83 6.87 1.26
N ILE A 84 11.38 5.88 0.47
CA ILE A 84 11.79 5.73 -0.93
C ILE A 84 11.19 6.85 -1.78
N ASP A 85 9.91 7.18 -1.56
CA ASP A 85 9.22 8.22 -2.31
C ASP A 85 9.80 9.61 -2.06
N GLN A 86 10.15 9.92 -0.82
CA GLN A 86 10.89 11.14 -0.50
C GLN A 86 12.26 11.20 -1.20
N LYS A 87 12.99 10.07 -1.30
CA LYS A 87 14.28 10.01 -2.01
C LYS A 87 14.11 10.18 -3.52
N LEU A 88 13.11 9.53 -4.11
CA LEU A 88 12.79 9.68 -5.53
C LEU A 88 12.43 11.13 -5.85
N TYR A 89 11.57 11.75 -5.04
CA TYR A 89 11.21 13.16 -5.19
C TYR A 89 12.44 14.07 -5.21
N ARG A 90 13.36 13.91 -4.23
CA ARG A 90 14.58 14.72 -4.17
C ARG A 90 15.48 14.54 -5.39
N ILE A 91 15.62 13.32 -5.91
CA ILE A 91 16.46 13.05 -7.09
C ILE A 91 15.85 13.65 -8.36
N LEU A 92 14.53 13.60 -8.48
CA LEU A 92 13.82 14.10 -9.66
C LEU A 92 13.67 15.62 -9.66
N ALA A 93 13.68 16.24 -8.48
CA ALA A 93 13.69 17.70 -8.32
C ALA A 93 15.08 18.32 -8.51
N ALA A 94 16.15 17.52 -8.63
CA ALA A 94 17.51 18.02 -8.81
C ALA A 94 17.77 18.54 -10.23
N ASP A 95 18.68 19.52 -10.37
CA ASP A 95 19.07 20.10 -11.67
C ASP A 95 19.68 19.06 -12.63
N VAL A 96 20.34 18.05 -12.08
CA VAL A 96 20.92 16.92 -12.81
C VAL A 96 20.37 15.62 -12.22
N ILE A 97 19.58 14.90 -13.03
CA ILE A 97 18.95 13.65 -12.60
C ILE A 97 19.97 12.50 -12.71
N ASN A 98 20.13 11.78 -11.60
CA ASN A 98 20.89 10.53 -11.60
C ASN A 98 19.98 9.35 -11.99
N GLU A 99 19.92 9.02 -13.28
CA GLU A 99 19.08 7.94 -13.79
C GLU A 99 19.34 6.56 -13.14
N ARG A 100 20.60 6.28 -12.77
CA ARG A 100 20.94 5.01 -12.10
C ARG A 100 20.28 4.96 -10.72
N ALA A 101 20.34 6.06 -9.97
CA ALA A 101 19.72 6.14 -8.65
C ALA A 101 18.19 6.02 -8.73
N VAL A 102 17.56 6.64 -9.72
CA VAL A 102 16.12 6.48 -10.00
C VAL A 102 15.79 5.00 -10.24
N LYS A 103 16.49 4.32 -11.14
CA LYS A 103 16.26 2.90 -11.45
C LYS A 103 16.41 1.99 -10.22
N ILE A 104 17.42 2.25 -9.39
CA ILE A 104 17.63 1.48 -8.15
C ILE A 104 16.46 1.69 -7.19
N LEU A 105 16.09 2.93 -6.90
CA LEU A 105 15.01 3.24 -5.98
C LEU A 105 13.65 2.72 -6.46
N THR A 106 13.37 2.80 -7.77
CA THR A 106 12.14 2.22 -8.34
C THR A 106 12.09 0.70 -8.15
N ARG A 107 13.21 -0.01 -8.35
CA ARG A 107 13.29 -1.46 -8.08
C ARG A 107 13.11 -1.76 -6.59
N THR A 108 13.71 -0.97 -5.71
CA THR A 108 13.51 -1.11 -4.27
C THR A 108 12.05 -0.87 -3.89
N LYS A 109 11.40 0.16 -4.47
CA LYS A 109 9.98 0.43 -4.29
C LYS A 109 9.12 -0.75 -4.69
N ALA A 110 9.38 -1.35 -5.85
CA ALA A 110 8.68 -2.55 -6.31
C ALA A 110 8.82 -3.72 -5.32
N GLY A 111 10.03 -3.97 -4.80
CA GLY A 111 10.25 -5.02 -3.80
C GLY A 111 9.57 -4.75 -2.44
N VAL A 112 9.34 -3.49 -2.06
CA VAL A 112 8.53 -3.17 -0.87
C VAL A 112 7.05 -3.44 -1.14
N ARG A 113 6.55 -3.05 -2.32
CA ARG A 113 5.16 -3.31 -2.73
C ARG A 113 4.85 -4.80 -2.82
N GLU A 114 5.77 -5.59 -3.35
CA GLU A 114 5.66 -7.06 -3.36
C GLU A 114 5.46 -7.63 -1.95
N LYS A 115 6.25 -7.16 -0.97
CA LYS A 115 6.12 -7.58 0.43
C LYS A 115 4.77 -7.18 1.04
N MET A 116 4.24 -6.01 0.67
CA MET A 116 2.92 -5.59 1.13
C MET A 116 1.82 -6.51 0.59
N ILE A 117 1.91 -6.90 -0.68
CA ILE A 117 0.97 -7.85 -1.30
C ILE A 117 1.05 -9.22 -0.61
N LEU A 118 2.27 -9.72 -0.37
CA LEU A 118 2.47 -10.98 0.36
C LEU A 118 1.87 -10.92 1.76
N GLN A 119 2.10 -9.82 2.48
CA GLN A 119 1.51 -9.61 3.80
C GLN A 119 -0.02 -9.62 3.74
N MET A 120 -0.65 -8.94 2.78
CA MET A 120 -2.11 -8.96 2.63
C MET A 120 -2.64 -10.38 2.38
N ALA A 121 -1.92 -11.18 1.56
CA ALA A 121 -2.28 -12.56 1.31
C ALA A 121 -2.15 -13.42 2.58
N GLU A 122 -1.09 -13.23 3.36
CA GLU A 122 -0.91 -13.88 4.66
C GLU A 122 -2.05 -13.54 5.64
N GLU A 123 -2.44 -12.27 5.73
CA GLU A 123 -3.55 -11.83 6.59
C GLU A 123 -4.88 -12.50 6.18
N ARG A 124 -5.15 -12.60 4.86
CA ARG A 124 -6.33 -13.32 4.34
C ARG A 124 -6.28 -14.80 4.65
N LEU A 125 -5.10 -15.42 4.57
CA LEU A 125 -4.92 -16.83 4.93
C LEU A 125 -5.15 -17.07 6.42
N ILE A 126 -4.74 -16.15 7.30
CA ILE A 126 -4.99 -16.24 8.74
C ILE A 126 -6.50 -16.21 9.01
N VAL A 127 -7.22 -15.22 8.50
CA VAL A 127 -8.69 -15.15 8.64
C VAL A 127 -9.35 -16.41 8.07
N GLY A 128 -8.90 -16.85 6.89
CA GLY A 128 -9.38 -18.08 6.26
C GLY A 128 -9.08 -19.37 7.04
N ARG A 129 -8.18 -19.37 8.02
CA ARG A 129 -7.93 -20.52 8.91
C ARG A 129 -8.77 -20.45 10.18
N ILE A 130 -9.05 -19.25 10.69
CA ILE A 130 -9.82 -19.03 11.92
C ILE A 130 -11.32 -19.21 11.67
N LEU A 131 -11.81 -18.77 10.50
CA LEU A 131 -13.22 -18.84 10.16
C LEU A 131 -13.64 -20.26 9.72
N GLN A 132 -14.87 -20.63 10.07
CA GLN A 132 -15.55 -21.81 9.52
C GLN A 132 -15.98 -21.56 8.06
N PRO A 133 -16.23 -22.60 7.25
CA PRO A 133 -16.64 -22.43 5.85
C PRO A 133 -17.83 -21.48 5.66
N GLU A 134 -18.87 -21.60 6.49
CA GLU A 134 -20.09 -20.78 6.41
C GLU A 134 -19.81 -19.31 6.74
N GLN A 135 -18.87 -19.06 7.66
CA GLN A 135 -18.43 -17.71 8.03
C GLN A 135 -17.60 -17.07 6.89
N LYS A 136 -16.84 -17.87 6.13
CA LYS A 136 -16.09 -17.37 4.96
C LYS A 136 -17.03 -16.91 3.85
N GLU A 137 -18.07 -17.71 3.55
CA GLU A 137 -19.08 -17.35 2.55
C GLU A 137 -19.80 -16.05 2.94
N LYS A 138 -20.19 -15.92 4.22
CA LYS A 138 -20.79 -14.68 4.73
C LYS A 138 -19.82 -13.49 4.61
N LEU A 139 -18.53 -13.67 4.94
CA LEU A 139 -17.54 -12.61 4.83
C LEU A 139 -17.34 -12.16 3.37
N GLU A 140 -17.33 -13.09 2.42
CA GLU A 140 -17.27 -12.75 0.99
C GLU A 140 -18.50 -11.98 0.53
N GLN A 141 -19.69 -12.32 1.04
CA GLN A 141 -20.91 -11.58 0.71
C GLN A 141 -20.85 -10.14 1.27
N VAL A 142 -20.46 -9.97 2.53
CA VAL A 142 -20.29 -8.65 3.16
C VAL A 142 -19.29 -7.80 2.38
N GLN A 143 -18.19 -8.39 1.90
CA GLN A 143 -17.20 -7.68 1.08
C GLN A 143 -17.77 -7.21 -0.26
N LYS A 144 -18.55 -8.07 -0.94
CA LYS A 144 -19.22 -7.68 -2.21
C LYS A 144 -20.22 -6.56 -2.01
N ASP A 145 -20.98 -6.58 -0.92
CA ASP A 145 -21.99 -5.57 -0.62
C ASP A 145 -21.37 -4.20 -0.28
N LEU A 146 -20.11 -4.17 0.17
CA LEU A 146 -19.36 -2.93 0.42
C LEU A 146 -18.68 -2.35 -0.84
N GLU A 147 -18.52 -3.15 -1.89
CA GLU A 147 -17.90 -2.75 -3.16
C GLU A 147 -18.92 -2.29 -4.22
N GLY A 148 -20.23 -2.50 -3.99
CA GLY A 148 -21.34 -2.09 -4.87
C GLY A 148 -21.96 -0.76 -4.51
#